data_AF-A0A1E3UAB8-F1
#
_entry.id   AF-A0A1E3UAB8-F1
#
_cell.length_a   1.000
_cell.length_b   1.000
_cell.length_c   1.000
_cell.angle_alpha   90.00
_cell.angle_beta   90.00
_cell.angle_gamma   90.00
#
_symmetry.space_group_name_H-M   'P 1'
#
loop_
_entity.id
_entity.type
_entity.pdbx_description
1 polymer ?
#
loop_
_entity_poly.entity_id
_entity_poly.type
_entity_poly.pdbx_seq_one_letter_code
_entity_poly.pdbx_strand_id
1 'polypeptide(L)'
;MAKSKFNLEEVFNNRPIKKVETQVEGQITLQDWLIWKEDIRNRLQETAENFVVIGYRLKQIRDSRMFEKEYPSLNDFAYHEYNLSKSVVSRFIKINNRYSKNGNSMELKDEYKEYGYSQLQEMLSLTQEEEEEVTPEMTVREIRQIKESRNKKEEAELPTEDAPEETLDSEESEESNEDKTAAGIKEKVATSQPKGRDSDDDCWKEKKPESKPIELPKKDAVYREKAGVSLLKEITEGSRRYLVTKMRHKYRVGNTLILQEHDKGMPTGNIVKIQIAHMTDDSGGILPGYCVIGFLDFVIDKEDVENEVI
;
A
#
# COMPACT_ATOMS: atom_id res chain seq x y z
N MET A 1 33.62 -4.00 23.53
CA MET A 1 33.11 -3.27 24.71
C MET A 1 31.59 -3.23 24.59
N ALA A 2 30.83 -3.55 25.63
CA ALA A 2 29.37 -3.48 25.55
C ALA A 2 28.91 -2.01 25.57
N LYS A 3 28.12 -1.58 24.58
CA LYS A 3 27.39 -0.31 24.65
C LYS A 3 26.35 -0.46 25.77
N SER A 4 26.43 0.37 26.81
CA SER A 4 25.42 0.33 27.89
C SER A 4 24.05 0.69 27.32
N LYS A 5 23.00 -0.07 27.66
CA LYS A 5 21.62 0.32 27.32
C LYS A 5 21.32 1.64 28.02
N PHE A 6 20.96 2.68 27.27
CA PHE A 6 20.69 4.00 27.82
C PHE A 6 19.36 3.94 28.58
N ASN A 7 19.41 3.81 29.91
CA ASN A 7 18.23 3.48 30.71
C ASN A 7 17.32 4.72 30.90
N LEU A 8 16.31 4.89 30.04
CA LEU A 8 15.41 6.05 30.09
C LEU A 8 14.71 6.21 31.45
N GLU A 9 14.40 5.12 32.15
CA GLU A 9 13.72 5.17 33.46
C GLU A 9 14.58 5.89 34.51
N GLU A 10 15.90 5.67 34.51
CA GLU A 10 16.83 6.39 35.40
C GLU A 10 16.91 7.87 35.05
N VAL A 11 16.77 8.23 33.76
CA VAL A 11 16.81 9.63 33.29
C VAL A 11 15.51 10.38 33.65
N PHE A 12 14.36 9.71 33.67
CA PHE A 12 13.12 10.30 34.15
C PHE A 12 13.07 10.40 35.68
N ASN A 13 13.43 9.33 36.41
CA ASN A 13 13.35 9.29 37.86
C ASN A 13 14.35 10.23 38.56
N ASN A 14 15.50 10.52 37.95
CA ASN A 14 16.50 11.46 38.51
C ASN A 14 16.27 12.93 38.11
N ARG A 15 15.14 13.30 37.46
CA ARG A 15 14.82 14.72 37.21
C ARG A 15 14.54 15.43 38.55
N PRO A 16 15.37 16.40 39.00
CA PRO A 16 15.04 17.18 40.19
C PRO A 16 13.78 18.01 39.91
N ILE A 17 12.78 17.94 40.79
CA ILE A 17 11.50 18.65 40.65
C ILE A 17 11.68 20.14 41.01
N LYS A 18 12.56 20.84 40.30
CA LYS A 18 12.58 22.30 40.25
C LYS A 18 11.53 22.75 39.26
N LYS A 19 10.51 23.45 39.76
CA LYS A 19 9.67 24.32 38.92
C LYS A 19 10.59 25.33 38.23
N VAL A 20 10.77 25.19 36.93
CA VAL A 20 11.39 26.22 36.08
C VAL A 20 10.24 26.93 35.40
N GLU A 21 9.83 28.07 35.97
CA GLU A 21 8.67 28.86 35.54
C GLU A 21 8.95 29.66 34.24
N THR A 22 9.87 29.15 33.41
CA THR A 22 10.36 29.74 32.16
C THR A 22 10.56 28.66 31.08
N GLN A 23 9.66 27.68 30.98
CA GLN A 23 9.44 26.95 29.73
C GLN A 23 8.39 27.69 28.92
N VAL A 24 8.77 28.21 27.75
CA VAL A 24 7.83 28.80 26.81
C VAL A 24 7.01 27.67 26.20
N GLU A 25 5.68 27.75 26.34
CA GLU A 25 4.76 26.69 25.95
C GLU A 25 4.92 26.37 24.45
N GLY A 26 5.31 25.12 24.15
CA GLY A 26 5.59 24.63 22.80
C GLY A 26 7.07 24.56 22.38
N GLN A 27 8.03 25.08 23.17
CA GLN A 27 9.46 25.00 22.79
C GLN A 27 10.15 23.73 23.32
N ILE A 28 10.48 22.80 22.42
CA ILE A 28 11.17 21.54 22.69
C ILE A 28 12.66 21.81 22.99
N THR A 29 13.23 21.17 24.02
CA THR A 29 14.68 21.29 24.31
C THR A 29 15.52 20.34 23.43
N LEU A 30 16.81 20.63 23.26
CA LEU A 30 17.72 19.75 22.51
C LEU A 30 17.81 18.34 23.14
N GLN A 31 17.74 18.26 24.47
CA GLN A 31 17.70 17.00 25.22
C GLN A 31 16.40 16.23 24.96
N ASP A 32 15.24 16.88 25.00
CA ASP A 32 13.97 16.21 24.72
C ASP A 32 13.92 15.75 23.24
N TRP A 33 14.44 16.52 22.28
CA TRP A 33 14.58 16.08 20.88
C TRP A 33 15.44 14.83 20.72
N LEU A 34 16.59 14.75 21.42
CA LEU A 34 17.44 13.55 21.42
C LEU A 34 16.72 12.33 22.03
N ILE A 35 15.99 12.53 23.13
CA ILE A 35 15.19 11.48 23.79
C ILE A 35 14.09 10.98 22.85
N TRP A 36 13.35 11.87 22.19
CA TRP A 36 12.27 11.50 21.27
C TRP A 36 12.78 10.78 20.03
N LYS A 37 13.95 11.20 19.50
CA LYS A 37 14.59 10.51 18.37
C LYS A 37 14.92 9.05 18.70
N GLU A 38 15.37 8.78 19.92
CA GLU A 38 15.72 7.42 20.36
C GLU A 38 14.48 6.61 20.78
N ASP A 39 13.47 7.22 21.38
CA ASP A 39 12.17 6.57 21.65
C ASP A 39 11.49 6.11 20.35
N ILE A 40 11.51 6.93 19.29
CA ILE A 40 11.03 6.54 17.96
C ILE A 40 11.81 5.36 17.40
N ARG A 41 13.15 5.35 17.51
CA ARG A 41 13.99 4.20 17.10
C ARG A 41 13.61 2.93 17.86
N ASN A 42 13.51 3.01 19.18
CA ASN A 42 13.17 1.88 20.04
C ASN A 42 11.78 1.29 19.68
N ARG A 43 10.77 2.12 19.41
CA ARG A 43 9.43 1.67 18.99
C ARG A 43 9.42 1.00 17.61
N LEU A 44 10.23 1.48 16.66
CA LEU A 44 10.39 0.85 15.34
C LEU A 44 11.09 -0.51 15.44
N GLN A 45 12.03 -0.65 16.36
CA GLN A 45 12.72 -1.89 16.69
C GLN A 45 11.80 -2.90 17.40
N GLU A 46 11.08 -2.47 18.44
CA GLU A 46 10.05 -3.25 19.14
C GLU A 46 8.98 -3.78 18.17
N THR A 47 8.60 -2.95 17.19
CA THR A 47 7.66 -3.32 16.12
C THR A 47 8.22 -4.46 15.24
N ALA A 48 9.53 -4.47 14.95
CA ALA A 48 10.19 -5.56 14.22
C ALA A 48 10.16 -6.87 15.03
N GLU A 49 10.53 -6.82 16.32
CA GLU A 49 10.48 -7.98 17.22
C GLU A 49 9.04 -8.52 17.37
N ASN A 50 8.05 -7.64 17.53
CA ASN A 50 6.63 -8.02 17.61
C ASN A 50 6.15 -8.82 16.38
N PHE A 51 6.59 -8.49 15.16
CA PHE A 51 6.25 -9.29 13.97
C PHE A 51 6.92 -10.67 13.93
N VAL A 52 8.11 -10.82 14.53
CA VAL A 52 8.73 -12.14 14.75
C VAL A 52 7.88 -12.97 15.71
N VAL A 53 7.43 -12.37 16.82
CA VAL A 53 6.56 -13.02 17.82
C VAL A 53 5.23 -13.45 17.20
N ILE A 54 4.56 -12.57 16.44
CA ILE A 54 3.31 -12.90 15.73
C ILE A 54 3.53 -14.05 14.75
N GLY A 55 4.60 -14.03 13.96
CA GLY A 55 4.97 -15.13 13.06
C GLY A 55 5.18 -16.46 13.78
N TYR A 56 5.79 -16.44 14.97
CA TYR A 56 5.94 -17.62 15.82
C TYR A 56 4.58 -18.14 16.34
N ARG A 57 3.72 -17.25 16.84
CA ARG A 57 2.39 -17.65 17.34
C ARG A 57 1.50 -18.22 16.23
N LEU A 58 1.54 -17.66 15.03
CA LEU A 58 0.86 -18.21 13.86
C LEU A 58 1.35 -19.64 13.52
N LYS A 59 2.66 -19.91 13.66
CA LYS A 59 3.22 -21.28 13.52
C LYS A 59 2.73 -22.20 14.63
N GLN A 60 2.76 -21.78 15.90
CA GLN A 60 2.20 -22.59 17.00
C GLN A 60 0.72 -22.93 16.80
N ILE A 61 -0.10 -21.97 16.35
CA ILE A 61 -1.54 -22.19 16.08
C ILE A 61 -1.71 -23.16 14.91
N ARG A 62 -0.97 -22.97 13.81
CA ARG A 62 -0.94 -23.88 12.65
C ARG A 62 -0.62 -25.32 13.08
N ASP A 63 0.44 -25.49 13.86
CA ASP A 63 0.99 -26.79 14.25
C ASP A 63 0.10 -27.48 15.29
N SER A 64 -0.62 -26.71 16.12
CA SER A 64 -1.63 -27.21 17.05
C SER A 64 -2.94 -27.66 16.40
N ARG A 65 -3.24 -27.18 15.17
CA ARG A 65 -4.51 -27.36 14.45
C ARG A 65 -5.78 -26.92 15.20
N MET A 66 -5.67 -26.23 16.33
CA MET A 66 -6.83 -25.86 17.16
C MET A 66 -7.87 -24.98 16.44
N PHE A 67 -7.46 -24.27 15.39
CA PHE A 67 -8.35 -23.49 14.53
C PHE A 67 -9.33 -24.35 13.70
N GLU A 68 -9.02 -25.61 13.41
CA GLU A 68 -9.82 -26.51 12.54
C GLU A 68 -11.23 -26.82 13.11
N LYS A 69 -11.51 -26.41 14.36
CA LYS A 69 -12.83 -26.52 15.01
C LYS A 69 -13.83 -25.47 14.53
N GLU A 70 -13.35 -24.31 14.11
CA GLU A 70 -14.14 -23.11 13.86
C GLU A 70 -13.84 -22.50 12.47
N TYR A 71 -12.64 -22.74 11.94
CA TYR A 71 -12.14 -22.13 10.71
C TYR A 71 -11.50 -23.17 9.76
N PRO A 72 -11.78 -23.12 8.44
CA PRO A 72 -11.28 -24.12 7.48
C PRO A 72 -9.78 -23.99 7.16
N SER A 73 -9.15 -22.85 7.44
CA SER A 73 -7.68 -22.72 7.41
C SER A 73 -7.17 -21.67 8.40
N LEU A 74 -5.87 -21.74 8.70
CA LEU A 74 -5.13 -20.73 9.48
C LEU A 74 -5.33 -19.30 8.95
N ASN A 75 -5.49 -19.15 7.63
CA ASN A 75 -5.67 -17.83 7.02
C ASN A 75 -7.05 -17.25 7.31
N ASP A 76 -8.07 -18.12 7.36
CA ASP A 76 -9.45 -17.72 7.64
C ASP A 76 -9.60 -17.37 9.12
N PHE A 77 -9.01 -18.19 10.02
CA PHE A 77 -8.84 -17.85 11.44
C PHE A 77 -8.17 -16.48 11.63
N ALA A 78 -7.01 -16.25 11.00
CA ALA A 78 -6.27 -15.00 11.15
C ALA A 78 -7.00 -13.79 10.53
N TYR A 79 -7.84 -14.02 9.51
CA TYR A 79 -8.69 -13.00 8.90
C TYR A 79 -9.91 -12.68 9.78
N HIS A 80 -10.56 -13.67 10.38
CA HIS A 80 -11.75 -13.45 11.22
C HIS A 80 -11.41 -12.89 12.60
N GLU A 81 -10.37 -13.37 13.27
CA GLU A 81 -9.97 -12.91 14.62
C GLU A 81 -9.19 -11.59 14.59
N TYR A 82 -8.33 -11.40 13.59
CA TYR A 82 -7.32 -10.33 13.57
C TYR A 82 -7.32 -9.47 12.30
N ASN A 83 -8.26 -9.71 11.38
CA ASN A 83 -8.34 -9.03 10.08
C ASN A 83 -7.06 -9.13 9.21
N LEU A 84 -6.22 -10.16 9.46
CA LEU A 84 -4.96 -10.38 8.75
C LEU A 84 -5.19 -11.15 7.45
N SER A 85 -4.78 -10.58 6.31
CA SER A 85 -4.90 -11.26 5.03
C SER A 85 -3.83 -12.37 4.85
N LYS A 86 -4.14 -13.37 4.01
CA LYS A 86 -3.24 -14.49 3.66
C LYS A 86 -1.81 -14.07 3.29
N SER A 87 -1.63 -12.93 2.63
CA SER A 87 -0.29 -12.41 2.27
C SER A 87 0.47 -11.85 3.47
N VAL A 88 -0.22 -11.25 4.45
CA VAL A 88 0.35 -10.77 5.71
C VAL A 88 0.70 -11.94 6.63
N VAL A 89 -0.19 -12.92 6.77
CA VAL A 89 0.05 -14.18 7.50
C VAL A 89 1.28 -14.91 6.95
N SER A 90 1.36 -15.08 5.63
CA SER A 90 2.52 -15.69 4.96
C SER A 90 3.81 -14.90 5.20
N ARG A 91 3.75 -13.56 5.18
CA ARG A 91 4.90 -12.68 5.44
C ARG A 91 5.43 -12.84 6.87
N PHE A 92 4.58 -12.80 7.90
CA PHE A 92 5.01 -12.96 9.28
C PHE A 92 5.66 -14.33 9.54
N ILE A 93 5.09 -15.40 8.96
CA ILE A 93 5.68 -16.74 9.03
C ILE A 93 7.06 -16.78 8.33
N LYS A 94 7.22 -16.13 7.17
CA LYS A 94 8.52 -16.02 6.47
C LYS A 94 9.56 -15.21 7.26
N ILE A 95 9.16 -14.07 7.84
CA ILE A 95 10.02 -13.25 8.72
C ILE A 95 10.50 -14.10 9.90
N ASN A 96 9.61 -14.84 10.55
CA ASN A 96 9.99 -15.73 11.65
C ASN A 96 10.97 -16.82 11.20
N ASN A 97 10.74 -17.44 10.03
CA ASN A 97 11.62 -18.50 9.51
C ASN A 97 13.05 -18.02 9.20
N ARG A 98 13.24 -16.81 8.63
CA ARG A 98 14.57 -16.29 8.23
C ARG A 98 15.28 -15.58 9.40
N TYR A 99 14.55 -14.81 10.21
CA TYR A 99 15.14 -13.85 11.16
C TYR A 99 15.02 -14.24 12.65
N SER A 100 14.16 -15.19 13.03
CA SER A 100 14.13 -15.66 14.43
C SER A 100 15.30 -16.59 14.76
N LYS A 101 15.67 -16.67 16.04
CA LYS A 101 16.66 -17.63 16.53
C LYS A 101 16.22 -19.06 16.16
N ASN A 102 17.12 -19.81 15.55
CA ASN A 102 16.89 -21.17 15.03
C ASN A 102 15.72 -21.28 14.02
N GLY A 103 15.28 -20.16 13.42
CA GLY A 103 14.15 -20.14 12.47
C GLY A 103 12.79 -20.52 13.08
N ASN A 104 12.69 -20.68 14.40
CA ASN A 104 11.45 -21.00 15.09
C ASN A 104 11.45 -20.54 16.56
N SER A 105 11.67 -19.24 16.79
CA SER A 105 11.62 -18.62 18.12
C SER A 105 10.75 -17.37 18.14
N MET A 106 10.36 -16.92 19.34
CA MET A 106 9.83 -15.57 19.56
C MET A 106 10.94 -14.51 19.44
N GLU A 107 12.20 -14.87 19.71
CA GLU A 107 13.34 -13.97 19.66
C GLU A 107 13.87 -13.78 18.23
N LEU A 108 14.06 -12.52 17.84
CA LEU A 108 14.89 -12.10 16.71
C LEU A 108 16.37 -12.48 16.99
N LYS A 109 17.10 -12.97 15.97
CA LYS A 109 18.55 -13.21 16.07
C LYS A 109 19.26 -11.90 16.39
N ASP A 110 20.35 -11.97 17.16
CA ASP A 110 21.03 -10.78 17.65
C ASP A 110 21.66 -9.92 16.53
N GLU A 111 22.02 -10.52 15.39
CA GLU A 111 22.44 -9.84 14.14
C GLU A 111 21.40 -8.83 13.61
N TYR A 112 20.12 -9.20 13.62
CA TYR A 112 19.05 -8.43 12.97
C TYR A 112 18.40 -7.42 13.92
N LYS A 113 18.89 -7.29 15.16
CA LYS A 113 18.23 -6.44 16.17
C LYS A 113 18.19 -4.97 15.82
N GLU A 114 19.19 -4.43 15.13
CA GLU A 114 19.21 -3.00 14.75
C GLU A 114 18.34 -2.69 13.51
N TYR A 115 17.65 -3.68 12.93
CA TYR A 115 16.84 -3.55 11.70
C TYR A 115 15.35 -3.38 12.03
N GLY A 116 14.70 -2.41 11.40
CA GLY A 116 13.26 -2.20 11.45
C GLY A 116 12.49 -3.15 10.53
N TYR A 117 11.21 -3.38 10.85
CA TYR A 117 10.31 -4.29 10.11
C TYR A 117 10.35 -4.10 8.59
N SER A 118 10.33 -2.85 8.11
CA SER A 118 10.31 -2.57 6.67
C SER A 118 11.61 -2.94 5.97
N GLN A 119 12.76 -2.98 6.65
CA GLN A 119 14.00 -3.48 6.08
C GLN A 119 13.93 -5.01 5.96
N LEU A 120 13.58 -5.71 7.06
CA LEU A 120 13.40 -7.16 7.09
C LEU A 120 12.36 -7.68 6.08
N GLN A 121 11.30 -6.90 5.81
CA GLN A 121 10.30 -7.23 4.79
C GLN A 121 10.90 -7.28 3.38
N GLU A 122 11.76 -6.34 3.01
CA GLU A 122 12.36 -6.29 1.67
C GLU A 122 13.51 -7.32 1.56
N MET A 123 14.29 -7.51 2.63
CA MET A 123 15.35 -8.51 2.73
C MET A 123 14.85 -9.95 2.50
N LEU A 124 13.57 -10.25 2.78
CA LEU A 124 12.93 -11.51 2.35
C LEU A 124 13.05 -11.81 0.84
N SER A 125 13.24 -10.79 0.00
CA SER A 125 13.38 -10.91 -1.46
C SER A 125 14.84 -11.03 -1.95
N LEU A 126 15.82 -10.95 -1.05
CA LEU A 126 17.24 -11.01 -1.36
C LEU A 126 17.78 -12.44 -1.27
N THR A 127 18.86 -12.73 -1.99
CA THR A 127 19.71 -13.92 -1.77
C THR A 127 20.41 -13.84 -0.39
N GLN A 128 21.26 -14.82 -0.05
CA GLN A 128 22.06 -14.72 1.17
C GLN A 128 23.22 -13.71 0.99
N GLU A 129 23.90 -13.73 -0.16
CA GLU A 129 24.99 -12.82 -0.49
C GLU A 129 24.51 -11.35 -0.50
N GLU A 130 23.36 -11.08 -1.13
CA GLU A 130 22.70 -9.77 -1.13
C GLU A 130 22.28 -9.32 0.29
N GLU A 131 22.02 -10.26 1.20
CA GLU A 131 21.60 -9.97 2.58
C GLU A 131 22.79 -9.62 3.50
N GLU A 132 23.98 -10.17 3.23
CA GLU A 132 25.24 -9.84 3.92
C GLU A 132 25.77 -8.44 3.53
N GLU A 133 25.36 -7.88 2.38
CA GLU A 133 25.64 -6.49 1.99
C GLU A 133 24.73 -5.45 2.69
N VAL A 134 23.59 -5.85 3.27
CA VAL A 134 22.66 -4.90 3.91
C VAL A 134 23.17 -4.50 5.29
N THR A 135 23.15 -3.21 5.60
CA THR A 135 23.42 -2.68 6.94
C THR A 135 22.16 -2.03 7.54
N PRO A 136 21.99 -1.98 8.88
CA PRO A 136 20.79 -1.42 9.52
C PRO A 136 20.62 0.09 9.29
N GLU A 137 21.67 0.80 8.85
CA GLU A 137 21.62 2.22 8.51
C GLU A 137 21.01 2.48 7.11
N MET A 138 20.95 1.47 6.23
CA MET A 138 20.43 1.61 4.87
C MET A 138 18.91 1.77 4.83
N THR A 139 18.43 2.67 3.98
CA THR A 139 17.00 2.87 3.78
C THR A 139 16.39 1.72 2.97
N VAL A 140 15.08 1.55 3.13
CA VAL A 140 14.22 0.67 2.32
C VAL A 140 14.37 0.89 0.79
N ARG A 141 14.85 2.06 0.35
CA ARG A 141 15.12 2.34 -1.07
C ARG A 141 16.45 1.72 -1.53
N GLU A 142 17.51 1.86 -0.74
CA GLU A 142 18.83 1.30 -1.08
C GLU A 142 18.79 -0.24 -1.05
N ILE A 143 18.06 -0.84 -0.10
CA ILE A 143 17.81 -2.29 -0.05
C ILE A 143 17.11 -2.80 -1.33
N ARG A 144 16.19 -2.01 -1.91
CA ARG A 144 15.56 -2.35 -3.20
C ARG A 144 16.52 -2.19 -4.38
N GLN A 145 17.43 -1.23 -4.33
CA GLN A 145 18.42 -1.00 -5.38
C GLN A 145 19.44 -2.13 -5.52
N ILE A 146 19.75 -2.88 -4.45
CA ILE A 146 20.53 -4.14 -4.55
C ILE A 146 19.83 -5.12 -5.49
N LYS A 147 18.56 -5.42 -5.22
CA LYS A 147 17.73 -6.33 -6.01
C LYS A 147 17.54 -5.85 -7.46
N GLU A 148 17.28 -4.56 -7.66
CA GLU A 148 17.19 -3.95 -9.00
C GLU A 148 18.52 -4.05 -9.76
N SER A 149 19.65 -3.95 -9.06
CA SER A 149 20.99 -4.11 -9.65
C SER A 149 21.28 -5.53 -10.07
N ARG A 150 20.80 -6.56 -9.34
CA ARG A 150 20.89 -7.95 -9.79
C ARG A 150 20.03 -8.21 -11.03
N ASN A 151 18.75 -7.84 -11.00
CA ASN A 151 17.88 -7.95 -12.18
C ASN A 151 18.52 -7.32 -13.43
N LYS A 152 19.20 -6.17 -13.27
CA LYS A 152 19.88 -5.48 -14.37
C LYS A 152 21.19 -6.13 -14.82
N LYS A 153 21.86 -6.93 -13.98
CA LYS A 153 22.97 -7.81 -14.40
C LYS A 153 22.41 -8.99 -15.20
N GLU A 154 21.37 -9.64 -14.68
CA GLU A 154 20.66 -10.74 -15.35
C GLU A 154 20.15 -10.33 -16.75
N GLU A 155 19.61 -9.11 -16.90
CA GLU A 155 19.21 -8.54 -18.20
C GLU A 155 20.40 -8.19 -19.13
N ALA A 156 21.59 -7.90 -18.59
CA ALA A 156 22.77 -7.49 -19.35
C ALA A 156 23.70 -8.66 -19.73
N GLU A 157 23.54 -9.83 -19.09
CA GLU A 157 24.28 -11.06 -19.36
C GLU A 157 23.54 -11.99 -20.35
N LEU A 158 22.34 -11.61 -20.82
CA LEU A 158 21.64 -12.25 -21.93
C LEU A 158 22.36 -11.96 -23.27
N PRO A 159 22.91 -12.97 -23.98
CA PRO A 159 23.50 -12.75 -25.30
C PRO A 159 22.41 -12.52 -26.35
N THR A 160 22.55 -11.47 -27.15
CA THR A 160 21.71 -11.24 -28.33
C THR A 160 22.26 -12.01 -29.52
N GLU A 161 21.87 -13.26 -29.68
CA GLU A 161 22.10 -14.04 -30.91
C GLU A 161 20.76 -14.55 -31.47
N ASP A 162 20.62 -14.49 -32.79
CA ASP A 162 19.44 -14.99 -33.51
C ASP A 162 19.39 -16.54 -33.46
N ALA A 163 18.18 -17.09 -33.44
CA ALA A 163 17.96 -18.54 -33.37
C ALA A 163 18.52 -19.28 -34.61
N PRO A 164 18.86 -20.56 -34.43
CA PRO A 164 17.88 -21.56 -34.87
C PRO A 164 17.53 -22.59 -33.80
N GLU A 165 16.37 -23.24 -33.97
CA GLU A 165 15.95 -24.40 -33.19
C GLU A 165 16.75 -25.64 -33.60
N GLU A 166 17.38 -26.35 -32.66
CA GLU A 166 17.48 -27.81 -32.73
C GLU A 166 17.56 -28.44 -31.31
N THR A 167 17.35 -29.75 -31.25
CA THR A 167 16.84 -30.51 -30.10
C THR A 167 17.91 -31.05 -29.13
N LEU A 168 17.45 -31.74 -28.07
CA LEU A 168 18.20 -32.60 -27.13
C LEU A 168 18.93 -31.85 -25.97
N ASP A 169 18.98 -32.36 -24.74
CA ASP A 169 18.14 -33.36 -24.05
C ASP A 169 18.26 -33.13 -22.52
N SER A 170 17.27 -33.54 -21.73
CA SER A 170 17.38 -33.56 -20.27
C SER A 170 16.40 -34.57 -19.65
N GLU A 171 16.90 -35.78 -19.39
CA GLU A 171 16.13 -36.90 -18.86
C GLU A 171 15.50 -36.63 -17.47
N GLU A 172 14.43 -37.36 -17.18
CA GLU A 172 13.62 -37.23 -15.96
C GLU A 172 14.21 -38.01 -14.77
N SER A 173 13.88 -37.54 -13.56
CA SER A 173 13.57 -38.42 -12.42
C SER A 173 12.69 -37.60 -11.45
N GLU A 174 11.36 -37.65 -11.58
CA GLU A 174 10.45 -38.72 -11.14
C GLU A 174 10.12 -38.66 -9.63
N GLU A 175 8.90 -38.23 -9.32
CA GLU A 175 7.92 -38.89 -8.45
C GLU A 175 6.63 -38.04 -8.50
N SER A 176 5.42 -38.50 -8.80
CA SER A 176 4.85 -39.73 -9.40
C SER A 176 3.34 -39.53 -9.23
N ASN A 177 2.52 -39.64 -10.27
CA ASN A 177 1.06 -39.65 -10.10
C ASN A 177 0.60 -41.05 -9.65
N GLU A 178 -0.44 -41.13 -8.81
CA GLU A 178 -1.30 -42.30 -8.74
C GLU A 178 -2.77 -41.91 -8.91
N ASP A 179 -3.52 -42.81 -9.54
CA ASP A 179 -4.80 -42.51 -10.19
C ASP A 179 -6.03 -42.58 -9.29
N LYS A 180 -7.05 -41.78 -9.65
CA LYS A 180 -8.40 -41.91 -9.07
C LYS A 180 -9.22 -42.91 -9.86
N THR A 181 -9.38 -44.14 -9.38
CA THR A 181 -10.24 -45.15 -10.04
C THR A 181 -11.45 -45.59 -9.23
N ALA A 182 -12.61 -45.47 -9.90
CA ALA A 182 -13.79 -46.35 -9.86
C ALA A 182 -14.83 -46.28 -8.71
N ALA A 183 -16.09 -46.40 -9.15
CA ALA A 183 -17.32 -46.86 -8.47
C ALA A 183 -17.86 -46.05 -7.25
N GLY A 184 -19.00 -45.35 -7.33
CA GLY A 184 -19.84 -44.96 -8.49
C GLY A 184 -21.34 -44.90 -8.18
N ILE A 185 -22.16 -44.59 -9.22
CA ILE A 185 -23.62 -44.85 -9.31
C ILE A 185 -24.46 -44.03 -8.29
N LYS A 186 -25.24 -42.98 -8.66
CA LYS A 186 -26.25 -42.81 -9.74
C LYS A 186 -26.58 -41.30 -9.86
N GLU A 187 -27.33 -40.75 -10.84
CA GLU A 187 -28.01 -41.28 -12.03
C GLU A 187 -27.90 -40.29 -13.22
N LYS A 188 -29.03 -39.72 -13.70
CA LYS A 188 -29.30 -39.01 -14.97
C LYS A 188 -30.66 -38.25 -14.82
N VAL A 189 -31.28 -37.55 -15.78
CA VAL A 189 -31.17 -37.35 -17.26
C VAL A 189 -31.76 -35.96 -17.57
N ALA A 190 -31.49 -35.25 -18.68
CA ALA A 190 -30.51 -35.46 -19.77
C ALA A 190 -29.79 -34.12 -20.03
N THR A 191 -29.91 -33.32 -21.11
CA THR A 191 -30.46 -33.42 -22.48
C THR A 191 -29.84 -32.29 -23.32
N SER A 192 -29.56 -32.37 -24.62
CA SER A 192 -29.31 -33.48 -25.55
C SER A 192 -28.52 -32.93 -26.76
N GLN A 193 -27.86 -33.79 -27.56
CA GLN A 193 -27.10 -33.38 -28.75
C GLN A 193 -27.94 -33.40 -30.04
N PRO A 194 -27.49 -32.71 -31.09
CA PRO A 194 -26.91 -33.45 -32.23
C PRO A 194 -25.51 -32.95 -32.65
N LYS A 195 -24.88 -33.67 -33.57
CA LYS A 195 -23.50 -33.43 -34.05
C LYS A 195 -23.45 -32.58 -35.32
N GLY A 196 -22.43 -31.73 -35.42
CA GLY A 196 -21.51 -31.67 -36.57
C GLY A 196 -21.96 -30.88 -37.81
N ARG A 197 -21.21 -29.82 -38.10
CA ARG A 197 -20.83 -29.40 -39.45
C ARG A 197 -19.65 -28.44 -39.38
N ASP A 198 -18.78 -28.50 -40.39
CA ASP A 198 -17.75 -27.50 -40.62
C ASP A 198 -18.41 -26.19 -41.09
N SER A 199 -18.01 -25.08 -40.48
CA SER A 199 -18.31 -23.71 -40.88
C SER A 199 -17.28 -22.81 -40.21
N ASP A 200 -16.82 -21.78 -40.91
CA ASP A 200 -15.99 -20.72 -40.31
C ASP A 200 -16.79 -19.98 -39.23
N ASP A 201 -16.16 -19.70 -38.08
CA ASP A 201 -16.74 -18.82 -37.05
C ASP A 201 -15.63 -18.13 -36.23
N ASP A 202 -15.52 -16.82 -36.40
CA ASP A 202 -14.46 -15.97 -35.83
C ASP A 202 -14.93 -15.42 -34.47
N CYS A 203 -14.76 -16.18 -33.38
CA CYS A 203 -15.33 -15.81 -32.08
C CYS A 203 -14.58 -16.29 -30.82
N TRP A 204 -14.48 -15.39 -29.83
CA TRP A 204 -14.17 -15.63 -28.41
C TRP A 204 -12.83 -16.31 -28.04
N LYS A 205 -11.71 -15.76 -28.52
CA LYS A 205 -10.59 -15.50 -27.59
C LYS A 205 -10.71 -14.08 -27.06
N GLU A 206 -11.20 -13.94 -25.83
CA GLU A 206 -11.18 -12.64 -25.14
C GLU A 206 -9.72 -12.19 -24.95
N LYS A 207 -9.28 -11.23 -25.78
CA LYS A 207 -8.01 -10.53 -25.55
C LYS A 207 -8.14 -9.79 -24.22
N LYS A 208 -7.34 -10.17 -23.22
CA LYS A 208 -7.18 -9.38 -21.99
C LYS A 208 -6.90 -7.93 -22.42
N PRO A 209 -7.72 -6.94 -22.01
CA PRO A 209 -7.54 -5.57 -22.45
C PRO A 209 -6.19 -5.08 -21.92
N GLU A 210 -5.27 -4.79 -22.85
CA GLU A 210 -3.96 -4.24 -22.53
C GLU A 210 -4.13 -2.98 -21.68
N SER A 211 -3.36 -2.90 -20.59
CA SER A 211 -3.45 -1.83 -19.61
C SER A 211 -2.93 -0.52 -20.22
N LYS A 212 -3.81 0.17 -20.95
CA LYS A 212 -3.58 1.51 -21.50
C LYS A 212 -2.92 2.36 -20.41
N PRO A 213 -1.73 2.93 -20.65
CA PRO A 213 -1.04 3.72 -19.63
C PRO A 213 -2.00 4.81 -19.16
N ILE A 214 -2.21 4.89 -17.84
CA ILE A 214 -3.18 5.81 -17.26
C ILE A 214 -2.58 7.21 -17.38
N GLU A 215 -2.89 7.87 -18.50
CA GLU A 215 -2.45 9.24 -18.75
C GLU A 215 -2.80 10.12 -17.55
N LEU A 216 -1.75 10.65 -16.92
CA LEU A 216 -1.87 11.60 -15.84
C LEU A 216 -2.39 12.89 -16.51
N PRO A 217 -3.61 13.38 -16.20
CA PRO A 217 -4.11 14.59 -16.83
C PRO A 217 -3.14 15.77 -16.68
N LYS A 218 -3.09 16.59 -17.74
CA LYS A 218 -2.19 17.75 -17.85
C LYS A 218 -2.29 18.62 -16.59
N LYS A 219 -1.15 19.02 -16.04
CA LYS A 219 -1.03 19.75 -14.76
C LYS A 219 -1.81 21.08 -14.76
N ASP A 220 -1.95 21.66 -15.94
CA ASP A 220 -2.54 22.98 -16.16
C ASP A 220 -4.01 22.87 -16.65
N ALA A 221 -4.64 21.71 -16.44
CA ALA A 221 -6.02 21.48 -16.86
C ALA A 221 -7.00 22.31 -16.01
N VAL A 222 -7.81 23.11 -16.69
CA VAL A 222 -8.86 23.96 -16.10
C VAL A 222 -10.20 23.22 -16.17
N TYR A 223 -10.92 23.16 -15.06
CA TYR A 223 -12.23 22.53 -14.95
C TYR A 223 -13.28 23.54 -14.52
N ARG A 224 -14.53 23.39 -14.98
CA ARG A 224 -15.68 24.22 -14.58
C ARG A 224 -16.71 23.35 -13.87
N GLU A 225 -17.07 23.72 -12.65
CA GLU A 225 -18.12 23.06 -11.86
C GLU A 225 -19.16 24.08 -11.39
N LYS A 226 -20.39 23.60 -11.16
CA LYS A 226 -21.50 24.44 -10.69
C LYS A 226 -21.56 24.41 -9.16
N ALA A 227 -21.62 25.58 -8.54
CA ALA A 227 -21.67 25.73 -7.09
C ALA A 227 -22.81 26.67 -6.67
N GLY A 228 -23.48 26.35 -5.56
CA GLY A 228 -24.60 27.15 -5.06
C GLY A 228 -24.13 28.41 -4.33
N VAL A 229 -24.96 29.46 -4.33
CA VAL A 229 -24.72 30.75 -3.65
C VAL A 229 -24.09 30.62 -2.26
N SER A 230 -24.64 29.73 -1.41
CA SER A 230 -24.13 29.52 -0.04
C SER A 230 -22.70 28.99 -0.02
N LEU A 231 -22.34 28.09 -0.93
CA LEU A 231 -21.01 27.49 -1.04
C LEU A 231 -19.97 28.51 -1.52
N LEU A 232 -20.30 29.36 -2.51
CA LEU A 232 -19.39 30.45 -2.90
C LEU A 232 -19.23 31.45 -1.76
N LYS A 233 -20.31 31.78 -1.06
CA LYS A 233 -20.27 32.68 0.10
C LYS A 233 -19.38 32.15 1.22
N GLU A 234 -19.51 30.88 1.59
CA GLU A 234 -18.63 30.21 2.58
C GLU A 234 -17.14 30.29 2.21
N ILE A 235 -16.83 30.24 0.91
CA ILE A 235 -15.46 30.35 0.38
C ILE A 235 -14.97 31.80 0.42
N THR A 236 -15.76 32.77 -0.05
CA THR A 236 -15.37 34.19 -0.09
C THR A 236 -15.30 34.85 1.29
N GLU A 237 -16.12 34.40 2.24
CA GLU A 237 -16.01 34.77 3.66
C GLU A 237 -14.86 34.04 4.39
N GLY A 238 -14.11 33.17 3.70
CA GLY A 238 -12.94 32.46 4.24
C GLY A 238 -13.25 31.33 5.22
N SER A 239 -14.53 31.15 5.59
CA SER A 239 -15.04 30.10 6.49
C SER A 239 -14.78 28.68 5.98
N ARG A 240 -14.54 28.50 4.67
CA ARG A 240 -14.35 27.20 4.03
C ARG A 240 -13.13 27.17 3.12
N ARG A 241 -12.13 26.34 3.49
CA ARG A 241 -10.89 26.09 2.74
C ARG A 241 -10.87 24.75 1.97
N TYR A 242 -11.98 24.02 1.96
CA TYR A 242 -12.10 22.74 1.27
C TYR A 242 -13.47 22.50 0.65
N LEU A 243 -13.46 21.87 -0.52
CA LEU A 243 -14.64 21.41 -1.25
C LEU A 243 -14.74 19.88 -1.10
N VAL A 244 -15.96 19.35 -1.01
CA VAL A 244 -16.22 17.91 -1.17
C VAL A 244 -17.06 17.76 -2.43
N THR A 245 -16.55 17.05 -3.43
CA THR A 245 -17.24 16.91 -4.73
C THR A 245 -17.10 15.50 -5.29
N LYS A 246 -18.04 15.12 -6.17
CA LYS A 246 -17.99 13.84 -6.87
C LYS A 246 -16.88 13.90 -7.94
N MET A 247 -16.07 12.86 -8.05
CA MET A 247 -15.07 12.74 -9.11
C MET A 247 -15.74 12.60 -10.49
N ARG A 248 -15.98 13.75 -11.15
CA ARG A 248 -16.33 13.81 -12.58
C ARG A 248 -15.09 13.76 -13.47
N HIS A 249 -13.98 14.28 -12.96
CA HIS A 249 -12.69 14.33 -13.63
C HIS A 249 -11.60 13.81 -12.69
N LYS A 250 -10.49 13.34 -13.27
CA LYS A 250 -9.28 12.96 -12.54
C LYS A 250 -8.53 14.23 -12.10
N TYR A 251 -9.00 14.86 -11.03
CA TYR A 251 -8.37 16.03 -10.45
C TYR A 251 -6.91 15.74 -10.01
N ARG A 252 -6.07 16.78 -9.94
CA ARG A 252 -4.70 16.74 -9.40
C ARG A 252 -4.39 18.04 -8.68
N VAL A 253 -3.45 17.96 -7.74
CA VAL A 253 -2.78 19.14 -7.15
C VAL A 253 -2.11 19.93 -8.27
N GLY A 254 -2.31 21.25 -8.26
CA GLY A 254 -1.88 22.19 -9.31
C GLY A 254 -3.00 22.62 -10.27
N ASN A 255 -4.01 21.78 -10.51
CA ASN A 255 -5.10 22.08 -11.43
C ASN A 255 -5.96 23.28 -10.95
N THR A 256 -6.57 23.99 -11.89
CA THR A 256 -7.48 25.12 -11.61
C THR A 256 -8.94 24.68 -11.72
N LEU A 257 -9.75 25.01 -10.72
CA LEU A 257 -11.19 24.76 -10.71
C LEU A 257 -11.95 26.09 -10.67
N ILE A 258 -12.81 26.30 -11.67
CA ILE A 258 -13.71 27.44 -11.79
C ILE A 258 -15.08 27.04 -11.24
N LEU A 259 -15.46 27.61 -10.10
CA LEU A 259 -16.75 27.42 -9.47
C LEU A 259 -17.71 28.52 -9.94
N GLN A 260 -18.71 28.16 -10.74
CA GLN A 260 -19.72 29.10 -11.24
C GLN A 260 -20.92 29.17 -10.31
N GLU A 261 -21.34 30.39 -9.94
CA GLU A 261 -22.49 30.59 -9.07
C GLU A 261 -23.80 30.23 -9.78
N HIS A 262 -24.65 29.46 -9.10
CA HIS A 262 -26.04 29.26 -9.48
C HIS A 262 -26.99 29.53 -8.29
N ASP A 263 -28.01 30.36 -8.49
CA ASP A 263 -29.19 30.44 -7.62
C ASP A 263 -30.39 29.75 -8.29
N LYS A 264 -31.09 28.88 -7.56
CA LYS A 264 -32.27 28.12 -8.03
C LYS A 264 -32.09 27.42 -9.40
N GLY A 265 -30.84 27.13 -9.77
CA GLY A 265 -30.45 26.51 -11.04
C GLY A 265 -30.00 27.48 -12.14
N MET A 266 -30.30 28.78 -12.05
CA MET A 266 -29.87 29.80 -13.01
C MET A 266 -28.46 30.32 -12.68
N PRO A 267 -27.56 30.52 -13.66
CA PRO A 267 -26.22 31.06 -13.41
C PRO A 267 -26.28 32.55 -13.06
N THR A 268 -25.52 32.98 -12.05
CA THR A 268 -25.53 34.38 -11.58
C THR A 268 -24.42 35.26 -12.21
N GLY A 269 -23.55 34.69 -13.03
CA GLY A 269 -22.41 35.38 -13.67
C GLY A 269 -21.16 35.55 -12.78
N ASN A 270 -21.28 35.44 -11.46
CA ASN A 270 -20.12 35.40 -10.57
C ASN A 270 -19.40 34.04 -10.68
N ILE A 271 -18.07 34.06 -10.70
CA ILE A 271 -17.23 32.86 -10.68
C ILE A 271 -16.11 32.98 -9.63
N VAL A 272 -15.72 31.86 -9.03
CA VAL A 272 -14.57 31.78 -8.11
C VAL A 272 -13.58 30.74 -8.64
N LYS A 273 -12.38 31.19 -8.96
CA LYS A 273 -11.28 30.34 -9.44
C LYS A 273 -10.42 29.93 -8.24
N ILE A 274 -10.27 28.63 -8.00
CA ILE A 274 -9.41 28.06 -6.96
C ILE A 274 -8.33 27.19 -7.58
N GLN A 275 -7.15 27.11 -6.95
CA GLN A 275 -6.13 26.14 -7.31
C GLN A 275 -6.11 24.98 -6.30
N ILE A 276 -6.07 23.75 -6.79
CA ILE A 276 -6.02 22.56 -5.93
C ILE A 276 -4.65 22.48 -5.26
N ALA A 277 -4.60 22.74 -3.96
CA ALA A 277 -3.37 22.66 -3.15
C ALA A 277 -3.22 21.31 -2.43
N HIS A 278 -4.34 20.69 -2.04
CA HIS A 278 -4.39 19.34 -1.47
C HIS A 278 -5.54 18.55 -2.07
N MET A 279 -5.41 17.23 -2.16
CA MET A 279 -6.48 16.35 -2.62
C MET A 279 -6.46 15.06 -1.80
N THR A 280 -7.63 14.60 -1.37
CA THR A 280 -7.79 13.34 -0.65
C THR A 280 -9.01 12.58 -1.17
N ASP A 281 -8.83 11.29 -1.43
CA ASP A 281 -9.82 10.38 -1.99
C ASP A 281 -9.93 9.10 -1.13
N ASP A 282 -8.81 8.48 -0.79
CA ASP A 282 -8.76 7.20 -0.05
C ASP A 282 -8.84 7.33 1.49
N SER A 283 -9.04 8.54 2.04
CA SER A 283 -9.21 8.71 3.49
C SER A 283 -10.58 8.17 3.95
N GLY A 284 -10.57 7.14 4.80
CA GLY A 284 -11.71 6.30 5.20
C GLY A 284 -12.85 6.97 5.99
N GLY A 285 -13.51 7.95 5.38
CA GLY A 285 -14.73 8.61 5.84
C GLY A 285 -15.52 9.28 4.70
N ILE A 286 -15.13 9.02 3.45
CA ILE A 286 -15.70 9.60 2.22
C ILE A 286 -16.42 8.49 1.44
N LEU A 287 -17.54 8.81 0.78
CA LEU A 287 -18.23 7.86 -0.09
C LEU A 287 -17.40 7.56 -1.36
N PRO A 288 -17.31 6.31 -1.82
CA PRO A 288 -16.56 5.95 -3.04
C PRO A 288 -16.94 6.82 -4.25
N GLY A 289 -15.92 7.37 -4.91
CA GLY A 289 -16.09 8.29 -6.04
C GLY A 289 -16.37 9.75 -5.67
N TYR A 290 -16.23 10.14 -4.40
CA TYR A 290 -16.08 11.53 -3.97
C TYR A 290 -14.62 11.84 -3.61
N CYS A 291 -14.27 13.12 -3.61
CA CYS A 291 -12.95 13.62 -3.23
C CYS A 291 -13.08 14.90 -2.39
N VAL A 292 -12.11 15.10 -1.50
CA VAL A 292 -11.88 16.35 -0.78
C VAL A 292 -10.81 17.13 -1.53
N ILE A 293 -11.14 18.35 -1.92
CA ILE A 293 -10.25 19.29 -2.62
C ILE A 293 -9.94 20.44 -1.65
N GLY A 294 -8.72 20.50 -1.15
CA GLY A 294 -8.22 21.60 -0.33
C GLY A 294 -7.56 22.67 -1.21
N PHE A 295 -7.83 23.94 -0.91
CA PHE A 295 -7.23 25.09 -1.61
C PHE A 295 -6.76 26.12 -0.57
N LEU A 296 -5.69 26.83 -0.90
CA LEU A 296 -5.16 27.90 -0.04
C LEU A 296 -5.87 29.21 -0.37
N ASP A 297 -5.71 29.68 -1.61
CA ASP A 297 -6.21 30.97 -2.08
C ASP A 297 -7.26 30.81 -3.20
N PHE A 298 -8.00 31.89 -3.44
CA PHE A 298 -9.05 31.97 -4.46
C PHE A 298 -9.06 33.34 -5.14
N VAL A 299 -9.52 33.39 -6.39
CA VAL A 299 -9.74 34.62 -7.15
C VAL A 299 -11.23 34.73 -7.49
N ILE A 300 -11.83 35.89 -7.20
CA ILE A 300 -13.21 36.19 -7.61
C ILE A 300 -13.15 36.91 -8.95
N ASP A 301 -13.84 36.38 -9.94
CA ASP A 301 -14.02 37.00 -11.25
C ASP A 301 -15.53 37.10 -11.58
N LYS A 302 -15.86 37.81 -12.65
CA LYS A 302 -17.19 37.80 -13.25
C LYS A 302 -17.07 37.42 -14.71
N GLU A 303 -18.01 36.62 -15.17
CA GLU A 303 -18.22 36.34 -16.59
C GLU A 303 -19.58 36.91 -16.99
N ASP A 304 -19.61 37.69 -18.06
CA ASP A 304 -20.86 38.13 -18.66
C ASP A 304 -21.61 36.90 -19.18
N VAL A 305 -22.88 36.76 -18.76
CA VAL A 305 -23.73 35.64 -19.18
C VAL A 305 -24.29 35.96 -20.57
N GLU A 306 -23.43 35.87 -21.58
CA GLU A 306 -23.89 35.76 -22.97
C GLU A 306 -24.72 34.48 -23.09
N ASN A 307 -25.99 34.65 -23.45
CA ASN A 307 -26.94 33.55 -23.51
C ASN A 307 -26.77 32.83 -24.85
N GLU A 308 -25.86 31.85 -24.89
CA GLU A 308 -25.87 30.83 -25.95
C GLU A 308 -27.19 30.04 -25.85
N VAL A 309 -28.14 30.46 -26.69
CA VAL A 309 -29.46 29.82 -26.86
C VAL A 309 -29.42 29.03 -28.16
N ILE A 310 -29.60 27.71 -28.02
CA ILE A 310 -29.55 26.64 -29.05
C ILE A 310 -28.15 26.05 -29.24
#